data_AF-A0A6C0DLJ5-F1
#
_entry.id   AF-A0A6C0DLJ5-F1
#
_cell.length_a   1.000
_cell.length_b   1.000
_cell.length_c   1.000
_cell.angle_alpha   90.00
_cell.angle_beta   90.00
_cell.angle_gamma   90.00
#
_symmetry.space_group_name_H-M   'P 1'
#
loop_
_entity.id
_entity.type
_entity.pdbx_description
1 polymer ?
#
loop_
_entity_poly.entity_id
_entity_poly.type
_entity_poly.pdbx_seq_one_letter_code
_entity_poly.pdbx_strand_id
1 'polypeptide(L)'
;MEAFYLIVLSIAAILLILILTYIGIVMSNNKNKKGSYPPQSGSCPDYWSISTVDGSSCIIPVKTDRNAGTKTVDASGRSMTSVYDASGKLLLNSTNTAGLNTSTNSINFGDAKWTTSGVSALCAQKTWANTFGIVWDGVTNYNSC
;
A
#
# COMPACT_ATOMS: atom_id res chain seq x y z
N MET A 1 -31.67 -55.73 17.63
CA MET A 1 -30.80 -54.72 18.26
C MET A 1 -29.79 -54.17 17.26
N GLU A 2 -29.06 -55.02 16.53
CA GLU A 2 -28.11 -54.61 15.45
C GLU A 2 -28.66 -53.62 14.42
N ALA A 3 -29.88 -53.82 13.91
CA ALA A 3 -30.47 -52.97 12.88
C ALA A 3 -30.67 -51.51 13.34
N PHE A 4 -31.02 -51.31 14.62
CA PHE A 4 -31.21 -49.96 15.18
C PHE A 4 -29.87 -49.21 15.27
N TYR A 5 -28.82 -49.87 15.75
CA TYR A 5 -27.49 -49.27 15.85
C TYR A 5 -26.91 -48.92 14.47
N LEU A 6 -27.08 -49.78 13.46
CA LEU A 6 -26.64 -49.51 12.09
C LEU A 6 -27.32 -48.29 11.46
N ILE A 7 -28.63 -48.13 11.69
CA ILE A 7 -29.37 -46.96 11.20
C ILE A 7 -28.87 -45.67 11.88
N VAL A 8 -28.69 -45.69 13.19
CA VAL A 8 -28.18 -44.50 13.92
C VAL A 8 -26.77 -44.14 13.48
N LEU A 9 -25.89 -45.14 13.32
CA LEU A 9 -24.49 -44.93 12.97
C LEU A 9 -24.33 -44.44 11.52
N SER A 10 -25.16 -44.95 10.60
CA SER A 10 -25.18 -44.47 9.21
C SER A 10 -25.69 -43.03 9.09
N ILE A 11 -26.76 -42.66 9.80
CA ILE A 11 -27.27 -41.29 9.82
C ILE A 11 -26.24 -40.32 10.42
N ALA A 12 -25.60 -40.70 11.52
CA ALA A 12 -24.56 -39.90 12.16
C ALA A 12 -23.35 -39.67 11.22
N ALA A 13 -22.93 -40.69 10.47
CA ALA A 13 -21.84 -40.58 9.50
C ALA A 13 -22.20 -39.63 8.34
N ILE A 14 -23.43 -39.71 7.81
CA ILE A 14 -23.89 -38.82 6.74
C ILE A 14 -23.94 -37.36 7.23
N LEU A 15 -24.49 -37.13 8.43
CA LEU A 15 -24.52 -35.80 9.05
C LEU A 15 -23.11 -35.23 9.25
N LEU A 16 -22.17 -36.06 9.71
CA LEU A 16 -20.77 -35.66 9.89
C LEU A 16 -20.14 -35.22 8.56
N ILE A 17 -20.35 -35.97 7.47
CA ILE A 17 -19.81 -35.64 6.14
C ILE A 17 -20.41 -34.31 5.64
N LEU A 18 -21.71 -34.08 5.84
CA LEU A 18 -22.37 -32.82 5.44
C LEU A 18 -21.82 -31.59 6.18
N ILE A 19 -21.54 -31.73 7.49
CA ILE A 19 -20.96 -30.64 8.29
C ILE A 19 -19.52 -30.33 7.83
N LEU A 20 -18.69 -31.37 7.63
CA LEU A 20 -17.30 -31.18 7.22
C LEU A 20 -17.18 -30.60 5.81
N THR A 21 -18.04 -31.02 4.88
CA THR A 21 -18.08 -30.46 3.52
C THR A 21 -18.51 -28.99 3.52
N TYR A 22 -19.51 -28.61 4.33
CA TYR A 22 -19.93 -27.21 4.48
C TYR A 22 -18.77 -26.32 4.99
N ILE A 23 -18.09 -26.73 6.07
CA ILE A 23 -16.94 -25.99 6.62
C ILE A 23 -15.82 -25.88 5.58
N GLY A 24 -15.55 -26.96 4.82
CA GLY A 24 -14.56 -26.98 3.76
C GLY A 24 -14.84 -25.94 2.66
N ILE A 25 -16.10 -25.83 2.22
CA ILE A 25 -16.51 -24.85 1.19
C ILE A 25 -16.36 -23.42 1.71
N VAL A 26 -16.81 -23.14 2.94
CA VAL A 26 -16.69 -21.80 3.54
C VAL A 26 -15.24 -21.37 3.66
N MET A 27 -14.36 -22.24 4.14
CA MET A 27 -12.94 -21.93 4.27
C MET A 27 -12.24 -21.80 2.91
N SER A 28 -12.67 -22.56 1.89
CA SER A 28 -12.14 -22.44 0.52
C SER A 28 -12.50 -21.09 -0.11
N ASN A 29 -13.75 -20.63 0.06
CA ASN A 29 -14.23 -19.39 -0.55
C ASN A 29 -13.62 -18.13 0.08
N ASN A 30 -13.20 -18.19 1.35
CA ASN A 30 -12.60 -17.05 2.04
C ASN A 30 -11.10 -16.84 1.70
N LYS A 31 -10.41 -17.82 1.11
CA LYS A 31 -8.97 -17.71 0.76
C LYS A 31 -8.69 -16.70 -0.37
N ASN A 32 -9.68 -16.41 -1.21
CA ASN A 32 -9.51 -15.56 -2.40
C ASN A 32 -9.96 -14.11 -2.18
N LYS A 33 -10.56 -13.79 -1.04
CA LYS A 33 -10.90 -12.41 -0.67
C LYS A 33 -9.77 -11.82 0.16
N LYS A 34 -8.65 -11.51 -0.49
CA LYS A 34 -7.63 -10.67 0.15
C LYS A 34 -8.24 -9.29 0.29
N GLY A 35 -8.72 -8.94 1.48
CA GLY A 35 -9.14 -7.59 1.80
C GLY A 35 -7.99 -6.60 1.55
N SER A 36 -8.33 -5.32 1.41
CA SER A 36 -7.35 -4.26 1.27
C SER A 36 -6.40 -4.26 2.48
N TYR A 37 -5.11 -4.35 2.21
CA TYR A 37 -4.03 -4.36 3.20
C TYR A 37 -2.93 -3.40 2.74
N PRO A 38 -2.33 -2.63 3.67
CA PRO A 38 -2.71 -2.46 5.07
C PRO A 38 -4.01 -1.63 5.21
N PRO A 39 -4.73 -1.72 6.36
CA PRO A 39 -6.01 -1.03 6.57
C PRO A 39 -5.87 0.48 6.82
N GLN A 40 -4.66 0.94 7.16
CA GLN A 40 -4.34 2.33 7.43
C GLN A 40 -2.96 2.64 6.88
N SER A 41 -2.74 3.92 6.58
CA SER A 41 -1.47 4.42 6.09
C SER A 41 -1.02 5.65 6.86
N GLY A 42 0.31 5.83 6.97
CA GLY A 42 0.87 7.04 7.54
C GLY A 42 0.54 8.27 6.69
N SER A 43 0.43 9.45 7.29
CA SER A 43 0.16 10.70 6.57
C SER A 43 1.35 11.19 5.73
N CYS A 44 2.56 10.82 6.14
CA CYS A 44 3.81 11.13 5.45
C CYS A 44 4.61 9.85 5.18
N PRO A 45 5.50 9.85 4.19
CA PRO A 45 6.47 8.78 4.01
C PRO A 45 7.33 8.55 5.24
N ASP A 46 7.87 7.35 5.37
CA ASP A 46 8.63 6.96 6.56
C ASP A 46 9.84 7.88 6.73
N TYR A 47 10.13 8.32 7.96
CA TYR A 47 11.20 9.27 8.29
C TYR A 47 11.02 10.71 7.78
N TRP A 48 9.94 11.03 7.06
CA TRP A 48 9.66 12.42 6.67
C TRP A 48 9.01 13.17 7.83
N SER A 49 9.36 14.45 7.98
CA SER A 49 8.82 15.30 9.05
C SER A 49 7.54 16.00 8.59
N ILE A 50 6.57 16.16 9.49
CA ILE A 50 5.40 17.00 9.23
C ILE A 50 5.79 18.47 9.41
N SER A 51 5.33 19.32 8.48
CA SER A 51 5.52 20.77 8.52
C SER A 51 4.86 21.36 9.75
N THR A 52 5.61 22.13 10.53
CA THR A 52 5.11 22.86 11.71
C THR A 52 4.29 24.09 11.35
N VAL A 53 4.29 24.50 10.07
CA VAL A 53 3.54 25.66 9.58
C VAL A 53 2.08 25.29 9.34
N ASP A 54 1.84 24.18 8.63
CA ASP A 54 0.49 23.76 8.22
C ASP A 54 -0.03 22.56 9.02
N GLY A 55 0.85 21.83 9.72
CA GLY A 55 0.49 20.61 10.45
C GLY A 55 0.07 19.41 9.59
N SER A 56 0.07 19.55 8.26
CA SER A 56 -0.42 18.52 7.33
C SER A 56 0.51 18.23 6.14
N SER A 57 1.35 19.18 5.75
CA SER A 57 2.32 19.00 4.65
C SER A 57 3.54 18.23 5.14
N CYS A 58 4.11 17.34 4.32
CA CYS A 58 5.33 16.60 4.64
C CYS A 58 6.56 17.30 4.08
N ILE A 59 7.57 17.55 4.91
CA ILE A 59 8.84 18.16 4.51
C ILE A 59 9.67 17.14 3.74
N ILE A 60 10.18 17.56 2.59
CA ILE A 60 11.08 16.75 1.77
C ILE A 60 12.43 16.65 2.50
N PRO A 61 12.90 15.43 2.83
CA PRO A 61 14.17 15.24 3.52
C PRO A 61 15.34 15.59 2.59
N VAL A 62 16.48 15.99 3.15
CA VAL A 62 17.65 16.28 2.32
C VAL A 62 18.22 14.99 1.71
N LYS A 63 18.99 15.10 0.63
CA LYS A 63 19.54 13.96 -0.12
C LYS A 63 20.25 12.90 0.73
N THR A 64 20.87 13.28 1.85
CA THR A 64 21.64 12.39 2.74
C THR A 64 20.78 11.69 3.79
N ASP A 65 19.54 12.14 3.99
CA ASP A 65 18.65 11.60 4.99
C ASP A 65 18.06 10.26 4.56
N ARG A 66 17.53 9.54 5.55
CA ARG A 66 16.81 8.30 5.30
C ARG A 66 15.60 8.57 4.42
N ASN A 67 15.35 7.66 3.49
CA ASN A 67 14.16 7.69 2.67
C ASN A 67 14.01 8.97 1.81
N ALA A 68 15.12 9.59 1.41
CA ALA A 68 15.17 10.65 0.38
C ALA A 68 15.15 10.07 -1.07
N GLY A 69 14.63 8.86 -1.23
CA GLY A 69 14.61 8.12 -2.48
C GLY A 69 15.88 7.32 -2.72
N THR A 70 15.72 6.07 -3.14
CA THR A 70 16.85 5.18 -3.41
C THR A 70 17.30 5.29 -4.86
N LYS A 71 18.60 5.44 -5.12
CA LYS A 71 19.17 5.13 -6.44
C LYS A 71 19.13 3.61 -6.61
N THR A 72 18.05 3.08 -7.16
CA THR A 72 18.05 1.69 -7.64
C THR A 72 18.22 1.70 -9.15
N VAL A 73 18.91 0.71 -9.67
CA VAL A 73 18.80 0.33 -11.08
C VAL A 73 17.82 -0.84 -11.12
N ASP A 74 16.81 -0.78 -11.98
CA ASP A 74 16.00 -1.97 -12.24
C ASP A 74 16.87 -3.06 -12.92
N ALA A 75 16.38 -4.29 -13.02
CA ALA A 75 17.06 -5.37 -13.71
C ALA A 75 17.31 -5.09 -15.22
N SER A 76 16.73 -4.00 -15.75
CA SER A 76 16.91 -3.50 -17.13
C SER A 76 17.94 -2.35 -17.22
N GLY A 77 18.61 -2.00 -16.11
CA GLY A 77 19.60 -0.92 -16.05
C GLY A 77 19.02 0.49 -16.02
N ARG A 78 17.69 0.66 -15.87
CA ARG A 78 17.07 1.98 -15.74
C ARG A 78 17.22 2.46 -14.30
N SER A 79 17.81 3.65 -14.14
CA SER A 79 17.93 4.30 -12.83
C SER A 79 16.55 4.74 -12.35
N MET A 80 16.04 4.10 -11.29
CA MET A 80 14.93 4.60 -10.50
C MET A 80 15.41 5.84 -9.74
N THR A 81 14.67 6.92 -9.91
CA THR A 81 15.08 8.27 -9.53
C THR A 81 14.91 8.48 -8.04
N SER A 82 15.99 8.86 -7.35
CA SER A 82 15.86 9.58 -6.07
C SER A 82 15.02 10.84 -6.29
N VAL A 83 14.50 11.45 -5.21
CA VAL A 83 13.88 12.78 -5.32
C VAL A 83 14.90 13.85 -5.74
N TYR A 84 16.20 13.51 -5.75
CA TYR A 84 17.30 14.35 -6.22
C TYR A 84 18.06 13.72 -7.40
N ASP A 85 18.64 14.57 -8.25
CA ASP A 85 19.55 14.15 -9.31
C ASP A 85 21.00 13.91 -8.81
N ALA A 86 21.89 13.55 -9.74
CA ALA A 86 23.31 13.31 -9.45
C ALA A 86 23.99 14.54 -8.83
N SER A 87 23.67 15.74 -9.33
CA SER A 87 24.11 17.05 -8.84
C SER A 87 23.45 17.51 -7.53
N GLY A 88 22.42 16.80 -7.05
CA GLY A 88 21.68 17.17 -5.83
C GLY A 88 20.54 18.16 -6.05
N LYS A 89 20.11 18.39 -7.28
CA LYS A 89 18.91 19.18 -7.59
C LYS A 89 17.65 18.35 -7.39
N LEU A 90 16.61 18.95 -6.82
CA LEU A 90 15.31 18.31 -6.65
C LEU A 90 14.67 18.01 -8.02
N LEU A 91 14.26 16.75 -8.22
CA LEU A 91 13.56 16.27 -9.42
C LEU A 91 12.04 16.42 -9.32
N LEU A 92 11.52 16.65 -8.12
CA LEU A 92 10.10 16.91 -7.89
C LEU A 92 9.71 18.27 -8.45
N ASN A 93 8.57 18.31 -9.13
CA ASN A 93 7.96 19.52 -9.68
C ASN A 93 6.43 19.39 -9.62
N SER A 94 5.72 20.48 -9.94
CA SER A 94 4.25 20.52 -9.90
C SER A 94 3.54 19.61 -10.92
N THR A 95 4.27 19.07 -11.90
CA THR A 95 3.75 18.13 -12.89
C THR A 95 3.82 16.68 -12.41
N ASN A 96 4.91 16.30 -11.73
CA ASN A 96 5.11 14.92 -11.27
C ASN A 96 4.72 14.69 -9.81
N THR A 97 4.46 15.75 -9.04
CA THR A 97 4.18 15.66 -7.60
C THR A 97 3.02 16.60 -7.25
N ALA A 98 1.86 16.02 -6.98
CA ALA A 98 0.69 16.75 -6.52
C ALA A 98 0.94 17.33 -5.11
N GLY A 99 0.45 18.54 -4.86
CA GLY A 99 0.61 19.23 -3.56
C GLY A 99 2.02 19.72 -3.25
N LEU A 100 2.97 19.71 -4.21
CA LEU A 100 4.32 20.22 -3.99
C LEU A 100 4.32 21.75 -3.79
N ASN A 101 4.95 22.19 -2.71
CA ASN A 101 5.30 23.58 -2.45
C ASN A 101 6.83 23.74 -2.47
N THR A 102 7.33 24.40 -3.52
CA THR A 102 8.77 24.61 -3.74
C THR A 102 9.39 25.66 -2.82
N SER A 103 8.58 26.54 -2.23
CA SER A 103 9.08 27.58 -1.31
C SER A 103 9.40 26.99 0.07
N THR A 104 8.63 25.99 0.49
CA THR A 104 8.79 25.32 1.78
C THR A 104 9.42 23.93 1.68
N ASN A 105 9.75 23.47 0.45
CA ASN A 105 10.18 22.10 0.17
C ASN A 105 9.30 21.06 0.87
N SER A 106 7.98 21.21 0.71
CA SER A 106 7.00 20.32 1.32
C SER A 106 5.98 19.82 0.32
N ILE A 107 5.36 18.68 0.62
CA ILE A 107 4.32 18.05 -0.20
C ILE A 107 3.08 17.87 0.64
N ASN A 108 1.94 18.37 0.16
CA ASN A 108 0.64 18.06 0.74
C ASN A 108 0.07 16.80 0.06
N PHE A 109 0.14 15.65 0.75
CA PHE A 109 -0.44 14.40 0.24
C PHE A 109 -1.97 14.34 0.36
N GLY A 110 -2.60 15.28 1.08
CA GLY A 110 -4.05 15.47 1.09
C GLY A 110 -4.58 16.31 -0.07
N ASP A 111 -3.73 16.77 -0.98
CA ASP A 111 -4.15 17.58 -2.13
C ASP A 111 -5.12 16.80 -3.05
N ALA A 112 -6.20 17.46 -3.48
CA ALA A 112 -7.22 16.87 -4.36
C ALA A 112 -6.65 16.36 -5.70
N LYS A 113 -5.49 16.86 -6.14
CA LYS A 113 -4.80 16.38 -7.34
C LYS A 113 -4.33 14.92 -7.23
N TRP A 114 -4.28 14.32 -6.03
CA TRP A 114 -4.00 12.89 -5.90
C TRP A 114 -5.16 12.01 -6.39
N THR A 115 -6.39 12.52 -6.49
CA THR A 115 -7.56 11.76 -6.98
C THR A 115 -7.88 12.00 -8.46
N THR A 116 -7.20 12.93 -9.14
CA THR A 116 -7.53 13.32 -10.52
C THR A 116 -7.04 12.33 -11.58
N SER A 117 -6.22 11.34 -11.19
CA SER A 117 -5.62 10.36 -12.11
C SER A 117 -6.54 9.17 -12.44
N GLY A 118 -7.81 9.22 -12.05
CA GLY A 118 -8.78 8.11 -12.27
C GLY A 118 -8.56 6.89 -11.37
N VAL A 119 -7.60 6.98 -10.44
CA VAL A 119 -7.32 5.99 -9.40
C VAL A 119 -7.53 6.63 -8.03
N SER A 120 -7.63 5.82 -6.97
CA SER A 120 -7.70 6.35 -5.61
C SER A 120 -6.43 7.14 -5.27
N ALA A 121 -6.54 8.14 -4.39
CA ALA A 121 -5.39 8.92 -3.93
C ALA A 121 -4.25 8.03 -3.42
N LEU A 122 -4.59 6.99 -2.67
CA LEU A 122 -3.63 6.03 -2.13
C LEU A 122 -2.85 5.30 -3.23
N CYS A 123 -3.50 4.97 -4.35
CA CYS A 123 -2.86 4.31 -5.48
C CYS A 123 -1.98 5.24 -6.31
N ALA A 124 -2.40 6.50 -6.47
CA ALA A 124 -1.55 7.53 -7.07
C ALA A 124 -0.31 7.78 -6.20
N GLN A 125 -0.49 7.92 -4.88
CA GLN A 125 0.60 8.08 -3.90
C GLN A 125 1.54 6.87 -3.90
N LYS A 126 1.02 5.64 -3.96
CA LYS A 126 1.82 4.41 -4.10
C LYS A 126 2.66 4.44 -5.37
N THR A 127 2.06 4.78 -6.50
CA THR A 127 2.76 4.84 -7.79
C THR A 127 3.88 5.88 -7.75
N TRP A 128 3.59 7.05 -7.19
CA TRP A 128 4.58 8.12 -6.98
C TRP A 128 5.73 7.67 -6.06
N ALA A 129 5.40 7.11 -4.89
CA ALA A 129 6.40 6.65 -3.92
C ALA A 129 7.32 5.59 -4.54
N ASN A 130 6.75 4.62 -5.25
CA ASN A 130 7.52 3.61 -5.98
C ASN A 130 8.39 4.22 -7.10
N THR A 131 7.89 5.23 -7.81
CA THR A 131 8.64 5.93 -8.88
C THR A 131 9.88 6.64 -8.33
N PHE A 132 9.77 7.22 -7.14
CA PHE A 132 10.86 7.96 -6.48
C PHE A 132 11.68 7.12 -5.48
N GLY A 133 11.41 5.81 -5.39
CA GLY A 133 12.09 4.91 -4.45
C GLY A 133 11.90 5.29 -2.99
N ILE A 134 10.74 5.84 -2.66
CA ILE A 134 10.29 6.24 -1.32
C ILE A 134 9.57 5.08 -0.67
N VAL A 135 9.94 4.77 0.57
CA VAL A 135 9.26 3.82 1.45
C VAL A 135 8.16 4.56 2.20
N TRP A 136 6.95 4.00 2.20
CA TRP A 136 5.83 4.62 2.90
C TRP A 136 4.93 3.53 3.44
N ASP A 137 5.05 3.26 4.74
CA ASP A 137 4.23 2.25 5.39
C ASP A 137 2.75 2.62 5.28
N GLY A 138 1.94 1.67 4.83
CA GLY A 138 0.56 1.93 4.47
C GLY A 138 0.27 2.07 2.99
N VAL A 139 1.24 2.61 2.24
CA VAL A 139 1.03 3.10 0.87
C VAL A 139 1.81 2.26 -0.12
N THR A 140 3.12 2.09 0.06
CA THR A 140 3.96 1.34 -0.89
C THR A 140 3.60 -0.15 -0.95
N ASN A 141 3.16 -0.70 0.18
CA ASN A 141 2.72 -2.09 0.32
C ASN A 141 1.20 -2.28 0.09
N TYR A 142 0.47 -1.23 -0.27
CA TYR A 142 -0.98 -1.31 -0.45
C TYR A 142 -1.35 -2.22 -1.62
N ASN A 143 -2.21 -3.22 -1.38
CA ASN A 143 -2.48 -4.29 -2.33
C ASN A 143 -3.77 -4.12 -3.16
N SER A 144 -4.51 -3.03 -2.97
CA SER A 144 -5.87 -2.84 -3.50
C SER A 144 -5.96 -1.61 -4.41
N CYS A 145 -4.95 -1.50 -5.28
CA CYS A 145 -4.97 -0.74 -6.53
C CYS A 145 -5.26 -1.71 -7.67
#